data_AF-A0A954HF25-F1
#
_entry.id   AF-A0A954HF25-F1
#
_cell.length_a   1.000
_cell.length_b   1.000
_cell.length_c   1.000
_cell.angle_alpha   90.00
_cell.angle_beta   90.00
_cell.angle_gamma   90.00
#
_symmetry.space_group_name_H-M   'P 1'
#
loop_
_entity.id
_entity.type
_entity.pdbx_description
1 polymer ?
#
loop_
_entity_poly.entity_id
_entity_poly.type
_entity_poly.pdbx_seq_one_letter_code
_entity_poly.pdbx_strand_id
1 'polypeptide(L)'
;EAGIQFQGYRLDAEGVPTFEYDVGGWRIADRIVPNESNGLTRTLTLTRVGSEASSQVFYRVLAGNGLKQLGPNKCQLGAGVVVTSSTAGELRDGNGHHEWLIPLGSAIGNGTETRVEVEYQW
;
A
#
# COMPACT_ATOMS: atom_id res chain seq x y z
N GLU A 1 -9.74 14.43 5.04
CA GLU A 1 -9.00 13.48 4.18
C GLU A 1 -8.16 14.27 3.19
N ALA A 2 -6.93 13.85 2.90
CA ALA A 2 -6.25 14.34 1.71
C ALA A 2 -7.04 13.80 0.51
N GLY A 3 -7.54 14.67 -0.36
CA GLY A 3 -8.35 14.25 -1.51
C GLY A 3 -7.56 13.27 -2.38
N ILE A 4 -8.10 12.07 -2.59
CA ILE A 4 -7.56 11.12 -3.56
C ILE A 4 -8.11 11.49 -4.92
N GLN A 5 -7.23 11.71 -5.90
CA GLN A 5 -7.61 11.99 -7.28
C GLN A 5 -7.19 10.82 -8.16
N PHE A 6 -8.17 10.09 -8.69
CA PHE A 6 -7.93 9.05 -9.69
C PHE A 6 -7.51 9.66 -11.02
N GLN A 7 -6.41 9.16 -11.61
CA GLN A 7 -5.84 9.64 -12.87
C GLN A 7 -6.08 8.68 -14.04
N GLY A 8 -6.72 7.53 -13.80
CA GLY A 8 -6.94 6.50 -14.80
C GLY A 8 -6.12 5.24 -14.54
N TYR A 9 -5.98 4.41 -15.56
CA TYR A 9 -5.17 3.21 -15.52
C TYR A 9 -4.53 2.93 -16.88
N ARG A 10 -3.42 2.21 -16.85
CA ARG A 10 -2.73 1.69 -18.04
C ARG A 10 -2.70 0.17 -17.99
N LEU A 11 -2.82 -0.48 -19.14
CA LEU A 11 -2.63 -1.92 -19.27
C LEU A 11 -1.21 -2.21 -19.77
N ASP A 12 -0.57 -3.23 -19.21
CA ASP A 12 0.64 -3.81 -19.83
C ASP A 12 0.29 -4.77 -20.99
N ALA A 13 1.30 -5.39 -21.59
CA ALA A 13 1.12 -6.27 -22.75
C ALA A 13 0.26 -7.51 -22.43
N GLU A 14 0.26 -7.92 -21.16
CA GLU A 14 -0.51 -9.04 -20.62
C GLU A 14 -1.94 -8.61 -20.20
N GLY A 15 -2.28 -7.33 -20.36
CA GLY A 15 -3.59 -6.79 -20.01
C GLY A 15 -3.77 -6.53 -18.52
N VAL A 16 -2.70 -6.51 -17.73
CA VAL A 16 -2.75 -6.25 -16.28
C VAL A 16 -2.82 -4.75 -16.03
N PRO A 17 -3.79 -4.27 -15.24
CA PRO A 17 -3.95 -2.85 -14.96
C PRO A 17 -2.92 -2.35 -13.94
N THR A 18 -2.40 -1.16 -14.21
CA THR A 18 -1.79 -0.30 -13.20
C THR A 18 -2.66 0.94 -13.03
N PHE A 19 -3.25 1.12 -11.85
CA PHE A 19 -4.08 2.26 -11.51
C PHE A 19 -3.20 3.43 -11.08
N GLU A 20 -3.57 4.64 -11.47
CA GLU A 20 -2.82 5.85 -11.16
C GLU A 20 -3.68 6.79 -10.32
N TYR A 21 -3.11 7.33 -9.25
CA TYR A 21 -3.77 8.30 -8.38
C TYR A 21 -2.79 9.30 -7.79
N ASP A 22 -3.28 10.53 -7.60
CA ASP A 22 -2.56 11.57 -6.87
C ASP A 22 -3.19 11.74 -5.47
N VAL A 23 -2.36 11.79 -4.44
CA VAL A 23 -2.79 11.99 -3.04
C VAL A 23 -1.73 12.75 -2.25
N GLY A 24 -2.11 13.90 -1.67
CA GLY A 24 -1.24 14.63 -0.74
C GLY A 24 0.16 14.97 -1.26
N GLY A 25 0.31 15.28 -2.56
CA GLY A 25 1.61 15.55 -3.21
C GLY A 25 2.40 14.30 -3.59
N TRP A 26 1.74 13.15 -3.63
CA TRP A 26 2.30 11.89 -4.14
C TRP A 26 1.54 11.46 -5.37
N ARG A 27 2.27 11.02 -6.39
CA ARG A 27 1.74 10.21 -7.48
C ARG A 27 1.98 8.75 -7.13
N ILE A 28 0.95 7.94 -7.26
CA ILE A 28 1.01 6.52 -6.95
C ILE A 28 0.53 5.73 -8.15
N ALA A 29 1.32 4.73 -8.53
CA ALA A 29 0.96 3.71 -9.49
C ALA A 29 0.79 2.38 -8.74
N ASP A 30 -0.37 1.74 -8.88
CA ASP A 30 -0.72 0.50 -8.18
C ASP A 30 -1.04 -0.60 -9.17
N ARG A 31 -0.14 -1.58 -9.24
CA ARG A 31 -0.29 -2.75 -10.10
C ARG A 31 -0.76 -3.93 -9.27
N ILE A 32 -1.82 -4.58 -9.72
CA ILE A 32 -2.53 -5.63 -8.98
C ILE A 32 -2.52 -6.91 -9.81
N VAL A 33 -1.95 -7.99 -9.30
CA VAL A 33 -1.83 -9.27 -10.01
C VAL A 33 -2.26 -10.44 -9.12
N PRO A 34 -3.07 -11.39 -9.61
CA PRO A 34 -3.29 -12.64 -8.89
C PRO A 34 -1.96 -13.38 -8.70
N ASN A 35 -1.71 -13.93 -7.52
CA ASN A 35 -0.58 -14.82 -7.30
C ASN A 35 -0.97 -16.28 -7.62
N GLU A 36 0.01 -17.15 -7.80
CA GLU A 36 -0.20 -18.57 -8.17
C GLU A 36 -0.87 -19.40 -7.06
N SER A 37 -0.85 -18.90 -5.83
CA SER A 37 -1.26 -19.62 -4.63
C SER A 37 -2.66 -19.23 -4.15
N ASN A 38 -3.55 -18.76 -5.03
CA ASN A 38 -4.88 -18.25 -4.63
C ASN A 38 -4.73 -17.04 -3.69
N GLY A 39 -4.15 -15.98 -4.25
CA GLY A 39 -3.80 -14.76 -3.53
C GLY A 39 -3.63 -13.59 -4.49
N LEU A 40 -3.05 -12.50 -3.99
CA LEU A 40 -2.83 -11.27 -4.74
C LEU A 40 -1.48 -10.66 -4.39
N THR A 41 -0.75 -10.19 -5.40
CA THR A 41 0.40 -9.29 -5.23
C THR A 41 0.03 -7.89 -5.71
N ARG A 42 0.22 -6.88 -4.85
CA ARG A 42 0.13 -5.47 -5.19
C ARG A 42 1.50 -4.84 -5.19
N THR A 43 1.83 -4.10 -6.23
CA THR A 43 3.04 -3.29 -6.33
C THR A 43 2.63 -1.82 -6.39
N LEU A 44 2.99 -1.07 -5.35
CA LEU A 44 2.84 0.37 -5.29
C LEU A 44 4.16 1.02 -5.67
N THR A 45 4.16 1.85 -6.70
CA THR A 45 5.26 2.78 -7.00
C THR A 45 4.81 4.18 -6.61
N LEU A 46 5.60 4.83 -5.76
CA LEU A 46 5.32 6.16 -5.22
C LEU A 46 6.36 7.15 -5.69
N THR A 47 5.89 8.26 -6.24
CA THR A 47 6.73 9.37 -6.69
C THR A 47 6.26 10.63 -6.01
N ARG A 48 7.17 11.32 -5.34
CA ARG A 48 6.85 12.64 -4.75
C ARG A 48 6.69 13.67 -5.86
N VAL A 49 5.56 14.35 -5.89
CA VAL A 49 5.23 15.40 -6.86
C VAL A 49 4.95 16.72 -6.13
N GLY A 50 5.90 17.65 -6.21
CA GLY A 50 5.79 18.98 -5.60
C GLY A 50 6.51 19.14 -4.26
N SER A 51 6.74 20.39 -3.87
CA SER A 51 7.48 20.77 -2.66
C SER A 51 6.66 20.66 -1.37
N GLU A 52 5.33 20.62 -1.48
CA GLU A 52 4.40 20.62 -0.34
C GLU A 52 3.76 19.25 -0.06
N ALA A 53 4.33 18.15 -0.56
CA ALA A 53 3.80 16.83 -0.23
C ALA A 53 3.80 16.63 1.29
N SER A 54 2.69 16.14 1.84
CA SER A 54 2.57 15.94 3.29
C SER A 54 3.69 15.02 3.77
N SER A 55 4.25 15.33 4.94
CA SER A 55 5.44 14.66 5.48
C SER A 55 5.23 13.18 5.80
N GLN A 56 3.99 12.67 5.76
CA GLN A 56 3.73 11.26 6.01
C GLN A 56 2.43 10.80 5.35
N VAL A 57 2.55 9.91 4.36
CA VAL A 57 1.43 9.15 3.81
C VAL A 57 1.51 7.74 4.35
N PHE A 58 0.36 7.13 4.63
CA PHE A 58 0.28 5.75 5.05
C PHE A 58 -0.49 4.96 4.00
N TYR A 59 0.01 3.78 3.66
CA TYR A 59 -0.76 2.79 2.95
C TYR A 59 -1.43 1.88 3.97
N ARG A 60 -2.76 1.91 4.02
CA ARG A 60 -3.54 1.00 4.85
C ARG A 60 -3.69 -0.34 4.14
N VAL A 61 -2.94 -1.33 4.60
CA VAL A 61 -2.83 -2.65 4.00
C VAL A 61 -3.97 -3.57 4.45
N LEU A 62 -4.25 -3.57 5.75
CA LEU A 62 -5.32 -4.34 6.35
C LEU A 62 -6.06 -3.50 7.38
N ALA A 63 -7.34 -3.75 7.52
CA ALA A 63 -8.16 -3.21 8.60
C ALA A 63 -9.19 -4.26 9.02
N GLY A 64 -9.41 -4.42 10.31
CA GLY A 64 -10.41 -5.36 10.83
C GLY A 64 -10.10 -5.88 12.23
N ASN A 65 -11.12 -6.44 12.86
CA ASN A 65 -10.98 -7.04 14.18
C ASN A 65 -10.15 -8.32 14.11
N GLY A 66 -9.28 -8.54 15.10
CA GLY A 66 -8.42 -9.72 15.15
C GLY A 66 -7.18 -9.63 14.25
N LEU A 67 -6.71 -8.41 13.95
CA LEU A 67 -5.38 -8.22 13.38
C LEU A 67 -4.31 -8.68 14.37
N LYS A 68 -3.33 -9.43 13.85
CA LYS A 68 -2.17 -9.91 14.57
C LYS A 68 -0.92 -9.67 13.73
N GLN A 69 -0.06 -8.77 14.20
CA GLN A 69 1.26 -8.59 13.59
C GLN A 69 2.15 -9.78 13.97
N LEU A 70 2.56 -10.54 12.95
CA LEU A 70 3.42 -11.72 13.09
C LEU A 70 4.92 -11.36 12.98
N GLY A 71 5.22 -10.17 12.46
CA GLY A 71 6.55 -9.59 12.34
C GLY A 71 6.49 -8.18 11.75
N PRO A 72 7.62 -7.47 11.60
CA PRO A 72 7.62 -6.10 11.06
C PRO A 72 6.98 -6.02 9.68
N ASN A 73 7.13 -7.07 8.87
CA ASN A 73 6.68 -7.14 7.48
C ASN A 73 5.50 -8.09 7.27
N LYS A 74 4.85 -8.58 8.33
CA LYS A 74 3.83 -9.62 8.22
C LYS A 74 2.69 -9.43 9.21
N CYS A 75 1.46 -9.45 8.72
CA CYS A 75 0.26 -9.31 9.53
C CYS A 75 -0.81 -10.32 9.09
N GLN A 76 -1.66 -10.72 10.02
CA GLN A 76 -2.72 -11.69 9.79
C GLN A 76 -4.05 -11.12 10.29
N LEU A 77 -5.12 -11.33 9.52
CA LEU A 77 -6.50 -11.03 9.91
C LEU A 77 -7.27 -12.33 10.12
N GLY A 78 -7.59 -12.64 11.37
CA GLY A 78 -8.28 -13.89 11.72
C GLY A 78 -7.52 -15.14 11.24
N ALA A 79 -8.23 -16.16 10.78
CA ALA A 79 -7.63 -17.39 10.23
C ALA A 79 -7.47 -17.37 8.71
N GLY A 80 -7.95 -16.33 8.01
CA GLY A 80 -8.22 -16.39 6.57
C GLY A 80 -7.35 -15.50 5.69
N VAL A 81 -6.67 -14.48 6.22
CA VAL A 81 -5.79 -13.63 5.39
C VAL A 81 -4.47 -13.40 6.08
N VAL A 82 -3.38 -13.73 5.39
CA VAL A 82 -2.01 -13.39 5.78
C VAL A 82 -1.45 -12.43 4.75
N VAL A 83 -0.85 -11.33 5.21
CA VAL A 83 -0.24 -10.33 4.35
C VAL A 83 1.23 -10.16 4.69
N THR A 84 2.06 -10.19 3.66
CA THR A 84 3.50 -9.89 3.74
C THR A 84 3.79 -8.63 2.93
N SER A 85 4.73 -7.80 3.40
CA SER A 85 5.13 -6.55 2.73
C SER A 85 6.64 -6.43 2.63
N SER A 86 7.14 -5.82 1.55
CA SER A 86 8.56 -5.47 1.41
C SER A 86 9.02 -4.40 2.40
N THR A 87 8.08 -3.62 2.96
CA THR A 87 8.34 -2.54 3.92
C THR A 87 7.64 -2.81 5.23
N ALA A 88 8.32 -2.52 6.34
CA ALA A 88 7.76 -2.75 7.67
C ALA A 88 6.49 -1.91 7.87
N GLY A 89 5.47 -2.52 8.46
CA GLY A 89 4.23 -1.85 8.84
C GLY A 89 4.06 -1.79 10.36
N GLU A 90 3.16 -0.93 10.79
CA GLU A 90 2.79 -0.73 12.19
C GLU A 90 1.31 -1.05 12.40
N LEU A 91 1.00 -1.71 13.51
CA LEU A 91 -0.37 -1.78 14.00
C LEU A 91 -0.76 -0.43 14.58
N ARG A 92 -1.95 0.03 14.22
CA ARG A 92 -2.59 1.20 14.81
C ARG A 92 -3.93 0.79 15.35
N ASP A 93 -4.11 1.04 16.63
CA ASP A 93 -5.38 0.87 17.34
C ASP A 93 -5.92 2.26 17.72
N GLY A 94 -7.14 2.59 17.28
CA GLY A 94 -7.77 3.86 17.61
C GLY A 94 -9.26 3.89 17.26
N ASN A 95 -10.09 4.41 18.16
CA ASN A 95 -11.55 4.56 17.97
C ASN A 95 -12.27 3.26 17.55
N GLY A 96 -11.78 2.10 18.00
CA GLY A 96 -12.34 0.79 17.62
C GLY A 96 -11.95 0.30 16.22
N HIS A 97 -11.07 1.03 15.52
CA HIS A 97 -10.45 0.59 14.28
C HIS A 97 -9.07 0.00 14.57
N HIS A 98 -8.87 -1.21 14.08
CA HIS A 98 -7.60 -1.92 14.09
C HIS A 98 -7.10 -1.94 12.66
N GLU A 99 -5.94 -1.34 12.43
CA GLU A 99 -5.36 -1.18 11.09
C GLU A 99 -3.90 -1.58 11.11
N TRP A 100 -3.43 -2.17 10.01
CA TRP A 100 -2.02 -2.35 9.74
C TRP A 100 -1.61 -1.42 8.59
N LEU A 101 -0.68 -0.51 8.90
CA LEU A 101 -0.31 0.61 8.04
C LEU A 101 1.16 0.51 7.67
N ILE A 102 1.49 0.75 6.40
CA ILE A 102 2.88 0.95 5.96
C ILE A 102 3.12 2.46 5.86
N PRO A 103 4.08 3.01 6.62
CA PRO A 103 4.51 4.39 6.42
C PRO A 103 5.20 4.51 5.07
N LEU A 104 4.72 5.44 4.25
CA LEU A 104 5.27 5.75 2.94
C LEU A 104 6.01 7.08 3.03
N GLY A 105 7.14 7.17 2.34
CA GLY A 105 7.65 8.48 1.93
C GLY A 105 8.50 9.28 2.90
N SER A 106 8.89 8.75 4.07
CA SER A 106 9.69 9.51 5.04
C SER A 106 11.12 9.85 4.56
N ALA A 107 11.63 9.18 3.53
CA ALA A 107 12.99 9.36 3.00
C ALA A 107 13.07 9.65 1.49
N ILE A 108 11.94 9.92 0.81
CA ILE A 108 11.92 10.03 -0.65
C ILE A 108 12.16 11.49 -1.09
N GLY A 109 13.26 11.71 -1.82
CA GLY A 109 13.55 12.97 -2.48
C GLY A 109 12.55 13.30 -3.58
N ASN A 110 12.42 14.58 -3.94
CA ASN A 110 11.53 14.99 -5.03
C ASN A 110 11.88 14.27 -6.34
N GLY A 111 10.89 13.72 -7.04
CA GLY A 111 11.10 12.94 -8.27
C GLY A 111 11.75 11.56 -8.09
N THR A 112 12.05 11.13 -6.86
CA THR A 112 12.53 9.77 -6.60
C THR A 112 11.36 8.81 -6.49
N GLU A 113 11.50 7.62 -7.08
CA GLU A 113 10.52 6.56 -6.96
C GLU A 113 10.86 5.63 -5.79
N THR A 114 9.84 5.15 -5.09
CA THR A 114 9.97 4.04 -4.14
C THR A 114 8.90 3.02 -4.42
N ARG A 115 9.28 1.75 -4.31
CA ARG A 115 8.41 0.61 -4.55
C ARG A 115 8.10 -0.09 -3.24
N VAL A 116 6.82 -0.37 -3.01
CA VAL A 116 6.33 -1.23 -1.93
C VAL A 116 5.57 -2.38 -2.57
N GLU A 117 5.96 -3.60 -2.23
CA GLU A 117 5.29 -4.82 -2.66
C GLU A 117 4.55 -5.44 -1.49
N VAL A 118 3.30 -5.84 -1.72
CA VAL A 118 2.44 -6.43 -0.71
C VAL A 118 1.76 -7.67 -1.28
N GLU A 119 1.94 -8.80 -0.59
CA GLU A 119 1.37 -10.08 -0.95
C GLU A 119 0.26 -10.45 0.03
N TYR A 120 -0.92 -10.74 -0.49
CA TYR A 120 -2.08 -11.21 0.23
C TYR A 120 -2.28 -12.70 -0.09
N GLN A 121 -2.45 -13.50 0.96
CA GLN A 121 -2.68 -14.94 0.86
C GLN A 121 -3.93 -15.31 1.66
N TRP A 122 -4.82 -16.09 1.05
CA TRP A 122 -6.00 -16.68 1.70
C TRP A 122 -6.06 -18.21 1.53
#